data_AF-A0AAD1KVP2-F1
#
_entry.id   AF-A0AAD1KVP2-F1
#
_cell.length_a   1.000
_cell.length_b   1.000
_cell.length_c   1.000
_cell.angle_alpha   90.00
_cell.angle_beta   90.00
_cell.angle_gamma   90.00
#
_symmetry.space_group_name_H-M   'P 1'
#
loop_
_entity.id
_entity.type
_entity.pdbx_description
1 polymer ?
#
loop_
_entity_poly.entity_id
_entity_poly.type
_entity_poly.pdbx_seq_one_letter_code
_entity_poly.pdbx_strand_id
1 'polypeptide(L)'
;MGMMGWGGMGGFGGFFGLFNMLLFLALLAFLVYLGFRALERWEGRKGKDEALEALRLRYAKGELDEETFKKLKRELEGGEA
;
A
#
# COMPACT_ATOMS: atom_id res chain seq x y z
N MET A 1 11.56 -35.23 37.11
CA MET A 1 12.10 -36.16 36.09
C MET A 1 11.92 -35.49 34.74
N GLY A 2 12.94 -34.78 34.29
CA GLY A 2 13.00 -34.31 32.90
C GLY A 2 13.37 -35.48 31.98
N MET A 3 13.16 -35.24 30.68
CA MET A 3 13.50 -36.10 29.55
C MET A 3 12.49 -37.22 29.23
N MET A 4 11.56 -36.88 28.33
CA MET A 4 11.06 -37.80 27.33
C MET A 4 10.71 -37.04 26.05
N GLY A 5 11.48 -37.28 24.98
CA GLY A 5 11.01 -37.02 23.61
C GLY A 5 11.70 -35.92 22.79
N TRP A 6 12.99 -35.67 23.00
CA TRP A 6 13.83 -35.06 21.97
C TRP A 6 14.04 -36.11 20.86
N GLY A 7 13.15 -36.20 19.87
CA GLY A 7 13.33 -37.12 18.75
C GLY A 7 12.07 -37.65 18.07
N GLY A 8 11.63 -36.94 17.02
CA GLY A 8 10.73 -37.43 15.97
C GLY A 8 10.43 -36.24 15.06
N MET A 9 11.00 -36.06 13.86
CA MET A 9 11.51 -37.02 12.90
C MET A 9 12.50 -36.28 11.97
N GLY A 10 13.79 -36.60 12.11
CA GLY A 10 14.88 -36.02 11.31
C GLY A 10 14.67 -36.28 9.82
N GLY A 11 14.78 -35.23 9.01
CA GLY A 11 14.59 -35.27 7.55
C GLY A 11 13.32 -34.53 7.11
N PHE A 12 12.14 -35.10 7.38
CA PHE A 12 10.88 -34.57 6.84
C PHE A 12 10.18 -33.57 7.76
N GLY A 13 10.21 -33.76 9.09
CA GLY A 13 9.55 -32.88 10.05
C GLY A 13 10.28 -31.54 10.27
N GLY A 14 11.61 -31.54 10.19
CA GLY A 14 12.41 -30.31 10.27
C GLY A 14 12.25 -29.41 9.05
N PHE A 15 12.22 -30.01 7.85
CA PHE A 15 11.97 -29.27 6.60
C PHE A 15 10.54 -28.73 6.56
N PHE A 16 9.55 -29.55 6.95
CA PHE A 16 8.16 -29.11 7.02
C PHE A 16 7.96 -28.00 8.06
N GLY A 17 8.62 -28.09 9.22
CA GLY A 17 8.61 -27.04 10.25
C GLY A 17 9.26 -25.73 9.79
N LEU A 18 10.44 -25.81 9.17
CA LEU A 18 11.13 -24.65 8.60
C LEU A 18 10.30 -24.01 7.48
N PHE A 19 9.73 -24.83 6.59
CA PHE A 19 8.87 -24.39 5.52
C PHE A 19 7.61 -23.70 6.05
N ASN A 20 6.95 -24.25 7.08
CA ASN A 20 5.77 -23.63 7.68
C ASN A 20 6.12 -22.28 8.32
N MET A 21 7.26 -22.19 9.00
CA MET A 21 7.72 -20.93 9.60
C MET A 21 8.03 -19.87 8.53
N LEU A 22 8.73 -20.24 7.46
CA LEU A 22 8.98 -19.35 6.33
C LEU A 22 7.68 -18.94 5.63
N LEU A 23 6.72 -19.85 5.49
CA LEU A 23 5.43 -19.58 4.87
C LEU A 23 4.60 -18.61 5.73
N PHE A 24 4.63 -18.76 7.05
CA PHE A 24 3.99 -17.82 7.97
C PHE A 24 4.62 -16.42 7.89
N LEU A 25 5.95 -16.34 7.88
CA LEU A 25 6.69 -15.09 7.68
C LEU A 25 6.37 -14.44 6.32
N ALA A 26 6.34 -15.24 5.26
CA ALA A 26 6.00 -14.79 3.91
C ALA A 26 4.56 -14.28 3.84
N LEU A 27 3.61 -14.97 4.50
CA LEU A 27 2.22 -14.55 4.58
C LEU A 27 2.09 -13.22 5.33
N LEU A 28 2.78 -13.06 6.46
CA LEU A 28 2.81 -11.82 7.22
C LEU A 28 3.37 -10.66 6.39
N ALA A 29 4.51 -10.88 5.73
CA ALA A 29 5.12 -9.91 4.82
C ALA A 29 4.21 -9.58 3.64
N PHE A 30 3.50 -10.57 3.09
CA PHE A 30 2.53 -10.36 2.01
C PHE A 30 1.34 -9.51 2.46
N LEU A 31 0.79 -9.74 3.66
CA LEU A 31 -0.26 -8.91 4.24
C LEU A 31 0.20 -7.47 4.45
N VAL A 32 1.39 -7.28 4.99
CA VAL A 32 2.00 -5.95 5.18
C VAL A 32 2.20 -5.26 3.83
N TYR A 33 2.75 -5.96 2.84
CA TYR A 33 2.93 -5.46 1.48
C TYR A 33 1.60 -5.07 0.82
N LEU A 34 0.55 -5.88 0.98
CA LEU A 34 -0.79 -5.54 0.49
C LEU A 34 -1.34 -4.28 1.16
N GLY A 35 -1.13 -4.15 2.47
CA GLY A 35 -1.53 -2.99 3.25
C GLY A 35 -0.84 -1.71 2.75
N PHE A 36 0.48 -1.75 2.59
CA PHE A 36 1.24 -0.63 2.03
C PHE A 36 0.84 -0.32 0.59
N ARG A 37 0.67 -1.32 -0.28
CA ARG A 37 0.26 -1.09 -1.67
C ARG A 37 -1.17 -0.56 -1.79
N ALA A 38 -2.06 -0.94 -0.88
CA ALA A 38 -3.41 -0.39 -0.80
C ALA A 38 -3.39 1.06 -0.28
N LEU A 39 -2.53 1.36 0.71
CA LEU A 39 -2.30 2.71 1.22
C LEU A 39 -1.69 3.62 0.16
N GLU A 40 -0.66 3.20 -0.57
CA GLU A 40 -0.08 3.98 -1.68
C GLU A 40 -1.12 4.31 -2.75
N ARG A 41 -2.01 3.36 -3.07
CA ARG A 41 -3.10 3.58 -4.03
C ARG A 41 -4.19 4.51 -3.47
N TRP A 42 -4.34 4.59 -2.16
CA TRP A 42 -5.24 5.53 -1.48
C TRP A 42 -4.62 6.91 -1.29
N GLU A 43 -3.33 7.01 -0.95
CA GLU A 43 -2.57 8.26 -0.86
C GLU A 43 -2.42 8.93 -2.22
N GLY A 44 -2.21 8.17 -3.30
CA GLY A 44 -2.22 8.70 -4.65
C GLY A 44 -3.56 9.35 -5.04
N ARG A 45 -4.68 8.88 -4.48
CA ARG A 45 -6.01 9.50 -4.66
C ARG A 45 -6.22 10.68 -3.72
N LYS A 46 -5.90 10.54 -2.43
CA LYS A 46 -6.01 11.63 -1.45
C LYS A 46 -5.15 12.84 -1.81
N GLY A 47 -3.92 12.62 -2.28
CA GLY A 47 -3.04 13.70 -2.71
C GLY A 47 -3.55 14.43 -3.96
N LYS A 48 -4.23 13.72 -4.87
CA LYS A 48 -4.94 14.33 -6.00
C LYS A 48 -6.13 15.17 -5.54
N ASP A 49 -6.92 14.66 -4.60
CA ASP A 49 -8.08 15.38 -4.05
C ASP A 49 -7.67 16.65 -3.29
N GLU A 50 -6.63 16.59 -2.44
CA GLU A 50 -6.09 17.77 -1.75
C GLU A 50 -5.51 18.81 -2.70
N ALA A 51 -4.80 18.38 -3.76
CA ALA A 51 -4.28 19.29 -4.79
C ALA A 51 -5.41 19.98 -5.57
N LEU A 52 -6.50 19.25 -5.88
CA LEU A 52 -7.69 19.79 -6.53
C LEU A 52 -8.45 20.76 -5.62
N GLU A 53 -8.57 20.47 -4.33
CA GLU A 53 -9.18 21.37 -3.35
C GLU A 53 -8.38 22.67 -3.20
N ALA A 54 -7.05 22.59 -3.10
CA ALA A 54 -6.19 23.76 -3.05
C ALA A 54 -6.32 24.64 -4.31
N LEU A 55 -6.47 24.02 -5.49
CA LEU A 55 -6.70 24.71 -6.76
C LEU A 55 -8.06 25.43 -6.79
N ARG A 56 -9.13 24.76 -6.34
CA ARG A 56 -10.48 25.37 -6.24
C ARG A 56 -10.50 26.57 -5.29
N LEU A 57 -9.79 26.49 -4.17
CA LEU A 57 -9.72 27.58 -3.20
C LEU A 57 -9.10 28.85 -3.80
N ARG A 58 -8.06 28.71 -4.64
CA ARG A 58 -7.40 29.82 -5.33
C ARG A 58 -8.22 30.38 -6.48
N TYR A 59 -8.95 29.52 -7.19
CA TYR A 59 -9.94 29.94 -8.18
C TYR A 59 -11.07 30.77 -7.55
N ALA A 60 -11.60 30.34 -6.40
CA ALA A 60 -12.63 31.08 -5.67
C ALA A 60 -12.15 32.44 -5.14
N LYS A 61 -10.84 32.57 -4.87
CA LYS A 61 -10.20 33.85 -4.53
C LYS A 61 -10.03 34.79 -5.74
N GLY A 62 -10.29 34.32 -6.96
CA GLY A 62 -10.13 35.11 -8.19
C GLY A 62 -8.67 35.31 -8.61
N GLU A 63 -7.72 34.62 -7.97
CA GLU A 63 -6.29 34.66 -8.31
C GLU A 63 -5.96 33.74 -9.50
N LEU A 64 -6.89 32.86 -9.89
CA LEU A 64 -6.71 31.89 -10.95
C LEU A 64 -7.80 32.05 -12.01
N ASP A 65 -7.37 32.23 -13.25
CA ASP A 65 -8.26 32.34 -14.41
C ASP A 65 -8.94 31.00 -14.76
N GLU A 66 -10.19 31.05 -15.24
CA GLU A 66 -11.01 29.86 -15.51
C GLU A 66 -10.37 28.93 -16.56
N GLU A 67 -9.64 29.51 -17.51
CA GLU A 67 -8.97 28.76 -18.58
C GLU A 67 -7.80 27.94 -18.02
N THR A 68 -7.07 28.52 -17.06
CA THR A 68 -5.95 27.87 -16.36
C THR A 68 -6.46 26.77 -15.41
N PHE A 69 -7.57 27.01 -14.72
CA PHE A 69 -8.22 26.01 -13.87
C PHE A 69 -8.67 24.78 -14.66
N LYS A 70 -9.31 24.98 -15.83
CA LYS A 70 -9.77 23.87 -16.69
C LYS A 70 -8.63 23.01 -17.22
N LYS A 71 -7.49 23.60 -17.61
CA LYS A 71 -6.30 22.85 -18.06
C LYS A 71 -5.72 21.99 -16.95
N LEU A 72 -5.47 22.58 -15.77
CA LEU A 72 -4.88 21.88 -14.63
C LEU A 72 -5.79 20.77 -14.09
N LYS A 73 -7.10 21.01 -14.05
CA LYS A 73 -8.09 19.99 -13.68
C LYS A 73 -8.02 18.79 -14.62
N ARG A 74 -7.95 19.03 -15.95
CA ARG A 74 -7.85 17.95 -16.94
C ARG A 74 -6.55 17.17 -16.86
N GLU A 75 -5.42 17.82 -16.55
CA GLU A 75 -4.14 17.12 -16.34
C GLU A 75 -4.16 16.26 -15.08
N LEU A 76 -4.73 16.75 -13.98
CA LEU A 76 -4.81 16.01 -12.72
C LEU A 76 -5.82 14.84 -12.77
N GLU A 77 -6.94 15.02 -13.48
CA GLU A 77 -7.94 13.97 -13.73
C GLU A 77 -7.48 12.96 -14.81
N GLY A 78 -6.68 13.41 -15.80
CA GLY A 78 -6.21 12.60 -16.93
C GLY A 78 -4.87 11.88 -16.72
N GLY A 79 -4.10 12.23 -15.68
CA GLY A 79 -2.83 11.58 -15.32
C GLY A 79 -2.98 10.22 -14.62
N GLU A 80 -3.84 9.35 -15.12
CA GLU A 80 -3.85 7.89 -14.83
C GLU A 80 -3.86 7.10 -16.15
N ALA A 81 -2.88 7.35 -17.03
CA ALA A 81 -2.57 6.47 -18.16
C ALA A 81 -1.24 5.75 -17.92
#